data_AF-A0A8T3TL60-F1
#
_entry.id   AF-A0A8T3TL60-F1
#
_cell.length_a   1.000
_cell.length_b   1.000
_cell.length_c   1.000
_cell.angle_alpha   90.00
_cell.angle_beta   90.00
_cell.angle_gamma   90.00
#
_symmetry.space_group_name_H-M   'P 1'
#
loop_
_entity.id
_entity.type
_entity.pdbx_description
1 polymer ?
#
loop_
_entity_poly.entity_id
_entity_poly.type
_entity_poly.pdbx_seq_one_letter_code
_entity_poly.pdbx_strand_id
1 'polypeptide(L)'
;IAALLLGAELFGEGAWRGAALRAGRHYASFVRAAWIAGAVEDVPAAPTSEDGYAAIMAYVALHEADPSGTWLNLARRAADWTMTFRYAWNVPFRQETLLGSYDFRTRGGDQASSCNQHLHAYGLIALPEMLSLWRATGDAYYLERTQDNLACFLQFVAREDGDFNARRGMVSERYYQTDCFGPHGGLLTLSHAWSVGVLLHACLTAMAEPDLDLSGSASG
;
A
#
# COMPACT_ATOMS: atom_id res chain seq x y z
N ILE A 1 -15.63 5.50 -1.91
CA ILE A 1 -15.71 6.40 -3.10
C ILE A 1 -15.59 5.60 -4.38
N ALA A 2 -14.47 4.90 -4.62
CA ALA A 2 -14.25 4.08 -5.82
C ALA A 2 -15.42 3.12 -6.14
N ALA A 3 -15.91 2.36 -5.14
CA ALA A 3 -17.06 1.46 -5.32
C ALA A 3 -18.35 2.15 -5.80
N LEU A 4 -18.61 3.39 -5.35
CA LEU A 4 -19.78 4.15 -5.81
C LEU A 4 -19.63 4.62 -7.25
N LEU A 5 -18.40 4.94 -7.68
CA LEU A 5 -18.12 5.31 -9.07
C LEU A 5 -18.24 4.10 -9.99
N LEU A 6 -17.62 2.97 -9.62
CA LEU A 6 -17.74 1.71 -10.36
C LEU A 6 -19.20 1.27 -10.48
N GLY A 7 -19.97 1.34 -9.39
CA GLY A 7 -21.40 1.03 -9.44
C GLY A 7 -22.18 1.99 -10.34
N ALA A 8 -21.88 3.31 -10.28
CA ALA A 8 -22.55 4.28 -11.14
C ALA A 8 -22.33 3.97 -12.63
N GLU A 9 -21.13 3.50 -12.99
CA GLU A 9 -20.79 3.06 -14.34
C GLU A 9 -21.51 1.77 -14.72
N LEU A 10 -21.38 0.71 -13.92
CA LEU A 10 -21.94 -0.61 -14.21
C LEU A 10 -23.46 -0.63 -14.33
N PHE A 11 -24.15 0.20 -13.53
CA PHE A 11 -25.61 0.20 -13.46
C PHE A 11 -26.24 1.46 -14.08
N GLY A 12 -25.43 2.40 -14.60
CA GLY A 12 -25.91 3.65 -15.16
C GLY A 12 -26.57 4.59 -14.14
N GLU A 13 -26.27 4.44 -12.85
CA GLU A 13 -26.98 5.13 -11.76
C GLU A 13 -26.27 6.43 -11.35
N GLY A 14 -26.71 7.55 -11.91
CA GLY A 14 -26.14 8.87 -11.68
C GLY A 14 -26.15 9.33 -10.22
N ALA A 15 -27.10 8.84 -9.40
CA ALA A 15 -27.16 9.19 -7.98
C ALA A 15 -25.90 8.72 -7.22
N TRP A 16 -25.32 7.58 -7.59
CA TRP A 16 -24.13 7.03 -6.95
C TRP A 16 -22.88 7.83 -7.31
N ARG A 17 -22.75 8.27 -8.57
CA ARG A 17 -21.71 9.23 -8.97
C ARG A 17 -21.84 10.54 -8.19
N GLY A 18 -23.05 11.06 -8.06
CA GLY A 18 -23.34 12.24 -7.26
C GLY A 18 -22.93 12.07 -5.79
N ALA A 19 -23.18 10.90 -5.20
CA ALA A 19 -22.75 10.56 -3.84
C ALA A 19 -21.23 10.48 -3.70
N ALA A 20 -20.54 9.84 -4.66
CA ALA A 20 -19.08 9.76 -4.68
C ALA A 20 -18.43 11.16 -4.71
N LEU A 21 -18.94 12.05 -5.57
CA LEU A 21 -18.45 13.43 -5.67
C LEU A 21 -18.68 14.23 -4.38
N ARG A 22 -19.83 14.05 -3.71
CA ARG A 22 -20.09 14.69 -2.41
C ARG A 22 -19.13 14.17 -1.33
N ALA A 23 -18.90 12.85 -1.28
CA ALA A 23 -17.94 12.25 -0.36
C ALA A 23 -16.52 12.76 -0.62
N GLY A 24 -16.07 12.82 -1.88
CA GLY A 24 -14.77 13.38 -2.25
C GLY A 24 -14.59 14.83 -1.81
N ARG A 25 -15.62 15.67 -1.99
CA ARG A 25 -15.60 17.06 -1.51
C ARG A 25 -15.53 17.15 0.02
N HIS A 26 -16.28 16.31 0.72
CA HIS A 26 -16.28 16.27 2.18
C HIS A 26 -14.92 15.88 2.73
N TYR A 27 -14.32 14.79 2.22
CA TYR A 27 -13.06 14.28 2.73
C TYR A 27 -11.82 15.09 2.31
N ALA A 28 -11.96 16.02 1.35
CA ALA A 28 -10.84 16.79 0.84
C ALA A 28 -10.17 17.67 1.91
N SER A 29 -10.92 18.13 2.92
CA SER A 29 -10.35 18.92 4.02
C SER A 29 -9.31 18.14 4.82
N PHE A 30 -9.53 16.85 5.06
CA PHE A 30 -8.63 15.97 5.83
C PHE A 30 -7.31 15.73 5.11
N VAL A 31 -7.35 15.44 3.81
CA VAL A 31 -6.15 15.37 2.97
C VAL A 31 -5.43 16.70 2.95
N ARG A 32 -6.17 17.82 2.85
CA ARG A 32 -5.56 19.14 2.84
C ARG A 32 -4.90 19.52 4.16
N ALA A 33 -5.42 19.01 5.28
CA ALA A 33 -4.88 19.21 6.60
C ALA A 33 -3.79 18.18 6.97
N ALA A 34 -3.49 17.20 6.09
CA ALA A 34 -2.60 16.07 6.39
C ALA A 34 -3.03 15.28 7.66
N TRP A 35 -4.34 15.20 7.89
CA TRP A 35 -4.95 14.47 9.00
C TRP A 35 -5.95 13.46 8.45
N ILE A 36 -5.42 12.35 7.91
CA ILE A 36 -6.21 11.28 7.30
C ILE A 36 -6.25 10.12 8.30
N ALA A 37 -7.44 9.75 8.77
CA ALA A 37 -7.63 8.71 9.77
C ALA A 37 -9.01 8.05 9.62
N GLY A 38 -9.16 6.84 10.15
CA GLY A 38 -10.43 6.10 10.22
C GLY A 38 -10.55 4.88 9.29
N ALA A 39 -9.50 4.51 8.56
CA ALA A 39 -9.46 3.28 7.76
C ALA A 39 -9.35 2.03 8.63
N VAL A 40 -8.54 2.10 9.70
CA VAL A 40 -8.28 0.96 10.59
C VAL A 40 -9.19 1.01 11.81
N GLU A 41 -10.05 0.00 11.98
CA GLU A 41 -11.11 -0.01 13.00
C GLU A 41 -10.59 -0.12 14.45
N ASP A 42 -9.44 -0.75 14.66
CA ASP A 42 -8.85 -0.99 15.98
C ASP A 42 -7.79 0.04 16.40
N VAL A 43 -7.56 1.06 15.57
CA VAL A 43 -6.62 2.17 15.86
C VAL A 43 -7.41 3.46 16.14
N PRO A 44 -7.41 3.97 17.39
CA PRO A 44 -8.29 5.06 17.79
C PRO A 44 -7.90 6.40 17.14
N ALA A 45 -8.52 6.71 16.00
CA ALA A 45 -8.41 7.97 15.24
C ALA A 45 -6.97 8.47 15.00
N ALA A 46 -5.99 7.57 15.06
CA ALA A 46 -4.61 7.88 14.75
C ALA A 46 -4.35 7.58 13.27
N PRO A 47 -3.63 8.45 12.54
CA PRO A 47 -3.29 8.21 11.16
C PRO A 47 -2.44 6.94 10.97
N THR A 48 -2.76 6.19 9.93
CA THR A 48 -2.08 4.97 9.49
C THR A 48 -1.68 5.08 8.03
N SER A 49 -0.76 4.24 7.57
CA SER A 49 -0.45 4.18 6.12
C SER A 49 -1.68 3.79 5.29
N GLU A 50 -2.59 2.98 5.86
CA GLU A 50 -3.81 2.48 5.18
C GLU A 50 -4.78 3.61 4.84
N ASP A 51 -4.90 4.61 5.72
CA ASP A 51 -5.68 5.82 5.48
C ASP A 51 -5.22 6.56 4.22
N GLY A 52 -3.91 6.59 4.03
CA GLY A 52 -3.27 7.18 2.87
C GLY A 52 -3.65 6.45 1.58
N TYR A 53 -3.58 5.12 1.57
CA TYR A 53 -4.00 4.32 0.42
C TYR A 53 -5.50 4.42 0.12
N ALA A 54 -6.34 4.45 1.16
CA ALA A 54 -7.77 4.69 0.99
C ALA A 54 -8.05 6.04 0.31
N ALA A 55 -7.29 7.08 0.67
CA ALA A 55 -7.38 8.39 0.02
C ALA A 55 -6.85 8.35 -1.43
N ILE A 56 -5.70 7.72 -1.69
CA ILE A 56 -5.15 7.57 -3.05
C ILE A 56 -6.17 6.91 -3.97
N MET A 57 -6.68 5.73 -3.58
CA MET A 57 -7.69 4.99 -4.38
C MET A 57 -8.94 5.85 -4.63
N ALA A 58 -9.41 6.57 -3.61
CA ALA A 58 -10.58 7.43 -3.76
C ALA A 58 -10.37 8.59 -4.74
N TYR A 59 -9.25 9.30 -4.65
CA TYR A 59 -9.01 10.50 -5.44
C TYR A 59 -8.49 10.22 -6.84
N VAL A 60 -7.79 9.11 -7.06
CA VAL A 60 -7.48 8.61 -8.42
C VAL A 60 -8.77 8.22 -9.13
N ALA A 61 -9.65 7.43 -8.50
CA ALA A 61 -10.93 7.07 -9.10
C ALA A 61 -11.81 8.30 -9.42
N LEU A 62 -11.82 9.31 -8.54
CA LEU A 62 -12.52 10.58 -8.80
C LEU A 62 -11.89 11.35 -9.96
N HIS A 63 -10.57 11.35 -10.09
CA HIS A 63 -9.88 12.00 -11.19
C HIS A 63 -10.21 11.35 -12.54
N GLU A 64 -10.20 10.01 -12.59
CA GLU A 64 -10.56 9.25 -13.80
C GLU A 64 -12.03 9.49 -14.19
N ALA A 65 -12.93 9.56 -13.20
CA ALA A 65 -14.34 9.86 -13.44
C ALA A 65 -14.62 11.34 -13.77
N ASP A 66 -13.76 12.27 -13.36
CA ASP A 66 -13.90 13.72 -13.58
C ASP A 66 -12.50 14.37 -13.66
N PRO A 67 -11.94 14.61 -14.86
CA PRO A 67 -10.59 15.12 -15.01
C PRO A 67 -10.44 16.63 -14.75
N SER A 68 -11.27 17.23 -13.89
CA SER A 68 -11.25 18.67 -13.53
C SER A 68 -10.01 19.15 -12.74
N GLY A 69 -8.97 18.32 -12.60
CA GLY A 69 -7.67 18.63 -12.00
C GLY A 69 -7.63 18.73 -10.48
N THR A 70 -8.74 19.08 -9.82
CA THR A 70 -8.79 19.18 -8.35
C THR A 70 -8.56 17.83 -7.66
N TRP A 71 -9.10 16.75 -8.24
CA TRP A 71 -8.96 15.39 -7.69
C TRP A 71 -7.54 14.85 -7.84
N LEU A 72 -6.88 15.13 -8.98
CA LEU A 72 -5.48 14.73 -9.19
C LEU A 72 -4.56 15.38 -8.15
N ASN A 73 -4.76 16.66 -7.82
CA ASN A 73 -4.01 17.33 -6.75
C ASN A 73 -4.24 16.63 -5.39
N LEU A 74 -5.48 16.29 -5.05
CA LEU A 74 -5.78 15.56 -3.81
C LEU A 74 -5.15 14.16 -3.81
N ALA A 75 -5.14 13.45 -4.93
CA ALA A 75 -4.47 12.15 -5.07
C ALA A 75 -2.96 12.28 -4.85
N ARG A 76 -2.30 13.28 -5.46
CA ARG A 76 -0.87 13.57 -5.23
C ARG A 76 -0.57 13.85 -3.77
N ARG A 77 -1.36 14.73 -3.14
CA ARG A 77 -1.18 15.07 -1.72
C ARG A 77 -1.38 13.88 -0.80
N ALA A 78 -2.34 13.02 -1.10
CA ALA A 78 -2.52 11.77 -0.38
C ALA A 78 -1.29 10.86 -0.57
N ALA A 79 -0.80 10.69 -1.79
CA ALA A 79 0.39 9.90 -2.09
C ALA A 79 1.64 10.43 -1.36
N ASP A 80 1.94 11.72 -1.47
CA ASP A 80 3.09 12.35 -0.81
C ASP A 80 3.05 12.14 0.71
N TRP A 81 1.84 12.26 1.30
CA TRP A 81 1.64 11.99 2.71
C TRP A 81 1.83 10.50 3.05
N THR A 82 1.28 9.57 2.26
CA THR A 82 1.45 8.13 2.44
C THR A 82 2.92 7.72 2.38
N MET A 83 3.71 8.35 1.51
CA MET A 83 5.14 8.06 1.35
C MET A 83 5.96 8.40 2.60
N THR A 84 5.42 9.16 3.55
CA THR A 84 6.06 9.37 4.87
C THR A 84 6.07 8.12 5.75
N PHE A 85 5.21 7.13 5.47
CA PHE A 85 5.19 5.83 6.14
C PHE A 85 6.10 4.80 5.45
N ARG A 86 6.48 5.02 4.18
CA ARG A 86 7.23 4.06 3.38
C ARG A 86 8.72 4.16 3.66
N TYR A 87 9.36 3.03 3.94
CA TYR A 87 10.79 2.98 4.19
C TYR A 87 11.56 3.17 2.87
N ALA A 88 12.42 4.19 2.83
CA ALA A 88 13.34 4.44 1.71
C ALA A 88 14.72 3.75 1.90
N TRP A 89 14.86 2.90 2.92
CA TRP A 89 16.11 2.27 3.32
C TRP A 89 15.87 0.88 3.94
N ASN A 90 16.93 0.07 4.00
CA ASN A 90 16.91 -1.27 4.56
C ASN A 90 17.33 -1.28 6.03
N VAL A 91 16.46 -1.80 6.91
CA VAL A 91 16.74 -1.97 8.34
C VAL A 91 17.75 -3.09 8.54
N PRO A 92 18.85 -2.86 9.28
CA PRO A 92 19.82 -3.90 9.55
C PRO A 92 19.27 -4.90 10.57
N PHE A 93 19.20 -6.18 10.19
CA PHE A 93 18.84 -7.27 11.10
C PHE A 93 20.07 -8.07 11.51
N ARG A 94 20.03 -8.66 12.71
CA ARG A 94 21.05 -9.62 13.11
C ARG A 94 20.83 -10.93 12.37
N GLN A 95 21.91 -11.58 11.93
CA GLN A 95 21.86 -12.83 11.16
C GLN A 95 21.10 -13.96 11.87
N GLU A 96 21.05 -13.94 13.21
CA GLU A 96 20.36 -14.97 14.00
C GLU A 96 18.83 -14.81 14.04
N THR A 97 18.31 -13.65 13.61
CA THR A 97 16.87 -13.40 13.53
C THR A 97 16.30 -13.97 12.23
N LEU A 98 14.99 -14.22 12.18
CA LEU A 98 14.36 -14.78 10.98
C LEU A 98 14.54 -13.86 9.77
N LEU A 99 14.20 -12.58 9.88
CA LEU A 99 14.36 -11.63 8.77
C LEU A 99 15.84 -11.44 8.40
N GLY A 100 16.75 -11.49 9.37
CA GLY A 100 18.19 -11.42 9.11
C GLY A 100 18.75 -12.64 8.39
N SER A 101 18.33 -13.86 8.76
CA SER A 101 18.82 -15.08 8.11
C SER A 101 18.38 -15.20 6.65
N TYR A 102 17.29 -14.53 6.27
CA TYR A 102 16.77 -14.44 4.90
C TYR A 102 17.23 -13.18 4.15
N ASP A 103 18.09 -12.35 4.76
CA ASP A 103 18.55 -11.06 4.19
C ASP A 103 17.39 -10.16 3.73
N PHE A 104 16.32 -10.09 4.53
CA PHE A 104 15.11 -9.34 4.17
C PHE A 104 15.41 -7.84 3.98
N ARG A 105 15.06 -7.33 2.81
CA ARG A 105 15.21 -5.91 2.43
C ARG A 105 13.91 -5.17 2.69
N THR A 106 13.91 -4.30 3.70
CA THR A 106 12.72 -3.56 4.14
C THR A 106 12.37 -2.34 3.28
N ARG A 107 13.25 -1.91 2.37
CA ARG A 107 12.98 -0.76 1.49
C ARG A 107 11.71 -1.04 0.69
N GLY A 108 10.78 -0.10 0.71
CA GLY A 108 9.44 -0.25 0.12
C GLY A 108 8.38 -0.76 1.09
N GLY A 109 8.76 -1.27 2.26
CA GLY A 109 7.82 -1.64 3.32
C GLY A 109 7.18 -0.40 3.94
N ASP A 110 5.87 -0.47 4.19
CA ASP A 110 5.14 0.61 4.85
C ASP A 110 5.10 0.38 6.35
N GLN A 111 5.39 1.41 7.14
CA GLN A 111 5.08 1.44 8.55
C GLN A 111 3.56 1.50 8.74
N ALA A 112 2.95 0.52 9.41
CA ALA A 112 1.50 0.51 9.57
C ALA A 112 0.97 1.76 10.29
N SER A 113 1.47 2.06 11.49
CA SER A 113 1.24 3.35 12.16
C SER A 113 2.21 3.58 13.33
N SER A 114 2.08 4.74 13.98
CA SER A 114 2.80 5.03 15.22
C SER A 114 2.32 4.18 16.40
N CYS A 115 1.05 3.75 16.39
CA CYS A 115 0.40 2.99 17.46
C CYS A 115 0.40 1.47 17.22
N ASN A 116 0.60 1.02 15.98
CA ASN A 116 0.67 -0.40 15.60
C ASN A 116 1.96 -0.62 14.79
N GLN A 117 3.08 -0.76 15.50
CA GLN A 117 4.40 -0.70 14.88
C GLN A 117 4.80 -2.04 14.24
N HIS A 118 4.77 -2.10 12.92
CA HIS A 118 5.33 -3.18 12.10
C HIS A 118 5.40 -2.72 10.64
N LEU A 119 6.19 -3.39 9.81
CA LEU A 119 6.08 -3.25 8.36
C LEU A 119 5.00 -4.19 7.82
N HIS A 120 4.25 -3.74 6.81
CA HIS A 120 3.18 -4.54 6.20
C HIS A 120 2.93 -4.20 4.72
N ALA A 121 2.25 -5.13 4.04
CA ALA A 121 2.07 -5.15 2.60
C ALA A 121 0.82 -4.41 2.10
N TYR A 122 0.09 -3.70 2.96
CA TYR A 122 -1.22 -3.13 2.58
C TYR A 122 -1.13 -2.18 1.38
N GLY A 123 -0.03 -1.43 1.22
CA GLY A 123 0.16 -0.51 0.11
C GLY A 123 0.05 -1.13 -1.29
N LEU A 124 0.22 -2.45 -1.41
CA LEU A 124 0.02 -3.20 -2.65
C LEU A 124 -1.42 -3.13 -3.17
N ILE A 125 -2.40 -2.84 -2.30
CA ILE A 125 -3.80 -2.67 -2.70
C ILE A 125 -4.00 -1.53 -3.70
N ALA A 126 -3.15 -0.51 -3.64
CA ALA A 126 -3.26 0.69 -4.46
C ALA A 126 -2.22 0.74 -5.59
N LEU A 127 -1.60 -0.41 -5.93
CA LEU A 127 -0.59 -0.47 -6.98
C LEU A 127 -1.11 0.08 -8.33
N PRO A 128 -2.30 -0.28 -8.83
CA PRO A 128 -2.84 0.29 -10.07
C PRO A 128 -2.98 1.81 -10.00
N GLU A 129 -3.48 2.34 -8.87
CA GLU A 129 -3.70 3.77 -8.70
C GLU A 129 -2.41 4.56 -8.58
N MET A 130 -1.36 3.98 -8.00
CA MET A 130 -0.03 4.56 -8.01
C MET A 130 0.55 4.65 -9.42
N LEU A 131 0.31 3.65 -10.28
CA LEU A 131 0.69 3.70 -11.70
C LEU A 131 -0.12 4.75 -12.47
N SER A 132 -1.44 4.83 -12.25
CA SER A 132 -2.28 5.90 -12.81
C SER A 132 -1.77 7.28 -12.38
N LEU A 133 -1.38 7.44 -11.11
CA LEU A 133 -0.85 8.68 -10.58
C LEU A 133 0.50 9.05 -11.21
N TRP A 134 1.42 8.09 -11.32
CA TRP A 134 2.69 8.28 -12.04
C TRP A 134 2.44 8.77 -13.47
N ARG A 135 1.57 8.12 -14.24
CA ARG A 135 1.25 8.52 -15.62
C ARG A 135 0.63 9.89 -15.72
N ALA A 136 -0.32 10.20 -14.84
CA ALA A 136 -1.02 11.48 -14.84
C ALA A 136 -0.12 12.65 -14.45
N THR A 137 0.96 12.39 -13.70
CA THR A 137 1.86 13.44 -13.18
C THR A 137 3.21 13.51 -13.87
N GLY A 138 3.67 12.40 -14.48
CA GLY A 138 5.03 12.23 -14.98
C GLY A 138 6.09 12.10 -13.87
N ASP A 139 5.69 11.95 -12.60
CA ASP A 139 6.62 11.93 -11.46
C ASP A 139 7.18 10.51 -11.22
N ALA A 140 8.43 10.30 -11.65
CA ALA A 140 9.12 9.01 -11.54
C ALA A 140 9.21 8.50 -10.09
N TYR A 141 9.16 9.37 -9.09
CA TYR A 141 9.19 8.98 -7.68
C TYR A 141 8.07 7.99 -7.34
N TYR A 142 6.86 8.19 -7.88
CA TYR A 142 5.73 7.30 -7.63
C TYR A 142 5.94 5.91 -8.25
N LEU A 143 6.56 5.83 -9.44
CA LEU A 143 6.89 4.54 -10.05
C LEU A 143 7.95 3.81 -9.23
N GLU A 144 9.05 4.48 -8.89
CA GLU A 144 10.15 3.91 -8.09
C GLU A 144 9.65 3.38 -6.75
N ARG A 145 8.85 4.16 -6.02
CA ARG A 145 8.29 3.73 -4.73
C ARG A 145 7.27 2.60 -4.86
N THR A 146 6.61 2.46 -6.00
CA THR A 146 5.70 1.33 -6.30
C THR A 146 6.50 0.06 -6.58
N GLN A 147 7.59 0.16 -7.35
CA GLN A 147 8.52 -0.94 -7.60
C GLN A 147 9.17 -1.43 -6.30
N ASP A 148 9.63 -0.51 -5.44
CA ASP A 148 10.20 -0.85 -4.13
C ASP A 148 9.18 -1.62 -3.27
N ASN A 149 7.92 -1.18 -3.21
CA ASN A 149 6.89 -1.83 -2.41
C ASN A 149 6.58 -3.24 -2.90
N LEU A 150 6.44 -3.44 -4.21
CA LEU A 150 6.26 -4.76 -4.79
C LEU A 150 7.47 -5.66 -4.52
N ALA A 151 8.69 -5.17 -4.76
CA ALA A 151 9.92 -5.91 -4.51
C ALA A 151 10.09 -6.31 -3.03
N CYS A 152 9.72 -5.42 -2.10
CA CYS A 152 9.75 -5.68 -0.66
C CYS A 152 8.97 -6.96 -0.31
N PHE A 153 7.72 -7.06 -0.75
CA PHE A 153 6.80 -8.10 -0.30
C PHE A 153 6.78 -9.36 -1.16
N LEU A 154 7.47 -9.36 -2.31
CA LEU A 154 7.76 -10.59 -3.06
C LEU A 154 8.82 -11.48 -2.38
N GLN A 155 9.60 -10.95 -1.43
CA GLN A 155 10.67 -11.70 -0.75
C GLN A 155 10.17 -12.80 0.19
N PHE A 156 8.95 -12.65 0.74
CA PHE A 156 8.42 -13.50 1.82
C PHE A 156 7.06 -14.10 1.47
N VAL A 157 7.06 -14.94 0.44
CA VAL A 157 5.97 -15.86 0.11
C VAL A 157 6.45 -17.28 0.38
N ALA A 158 5.73 -18.04 1.18
CA ALA A 158 6.07 -19.46 1.38
C ALA A 158 5.88 -20.20 0.06
N ARG A 159 6.97 -20.68 -0.54
CA ARG A 159 6.95 -21.38 -1.84
C ARG A 159 6.71 -22.87 -1.64
N GLU A 160 7.27 -23.41 -0.56
CA GLU A 160 7.14 -24.81 -0.16
C GLU A 160 6.68 -24.92 1.30
N ASP A 161 6.10 -26.07 1.65
CA ASP A 161 5.79 -26.37 3.05
C ASP A 161 7.08 -26.46 3.87
N GLY A 162 7.14 -25.69 4.97
CA GLY A 162 8.30 -25.58 5.84
C GLY A 162 9.09 -24.27 5.68
N ASP A 163 8.87 -23.50 4.61
CA ASP A 163 9.49 -22.17 4.44
C ASP A 163 9.19 -21.29 5.65
N PHE A 164 10.23 -20.88 6.40
CA PHE A 164 10.13 -20.10 7.64
C PHE A 164 9.03 -20.60 8.61
N ASN A 165 8.83 -21.93 8.67
CA ASN A 165 7.79 -22.61 9.44
C ASN A 165 6.35 -22.27 9.01
N ALA A 166 6.14 -22.04 7.72
CA ALA A 166 4.85 -21.78 7.09
C ALA A 166 4.44 -22.92 6.14
N ARG A 167 3.20 -22.88 5.66
CA ARG A 167 2.70 -23.73 4.58
C ARG A 167 2.77 -22.97 3.26
N ARG A 168 2.88 -23.71 2.16
CA ARG A 168 2.89 -23.16 0.80
C ARG A 168 1.75 -22.15 0.59
N GLY A 169 2.10 -20.99 0.05
CA GLY A 169 1.19 -19.88 -0.25
C GLY A 169 0.92 -18.94 0.92
N MET A 170 1.39 -19.24 2.14
CA MET A 170 1.24 -18.34 3.27
C MET A 170 2.09 -17.06 3.09
N VAL A 171 1.48 -15.94 3.47
CA VAL A 171 2.09 -14.59 3.47
C VAL A 171 1.76 -13.94 4.80
N SER A 172 2.78 -13.38 5.46
CA SER A 172 2.59 -12.70 6.75
C SER A 172 2.11 -11.26 6.57
N GLU A 173 1.39 -10.77 7.57
CA GLU A 173 1.06 -9.35 7.71
C GLU A 173 2.23 -8.56 8.29
N ARG A 174 2.91 -9.06 9.32
CA ARG A 174 3.81 -8.26 10.15
C ARG A 174 5.26 -8.69 10.04
N TYR A 175 6.10 -7.74 9.67
CA TYR A 175 7.56 -7.86 9.63
C TYR A 175 8.13 -6.90 10.67
N TYR A 176 8.82 -7.43 11.69
CA TYR A 176 9.21 -6.64 12.86
C TYR A 176 10.56 -5.94 12.66
N GLN A 177 10.50 -4.68 12.26
CA GLN A 177 11.60 -3.72 12.15
C GLN A 177 11.97 -3.02 13.47
N THR A 178 11.19 -3.26 14.53
CA THR A 178 11.46 -2.80 15.91
C THR A 178 11.17 -3.95 16.89
N ASP A 179 11.38 -3.73 18.19
CA ASP A 179 10.99 -4.65 19.27
C ASP A 179 9.54 -4.44 19.77
N CYS A 180 8.74 -3.65 19.06
CA CYS A 180 7.35 -3.40 19.39
C CYS A 180 6.45 -4.59 18.98
N PHE A 181 5.69 -5.13 19.94
CA PHE A 181 4.76 -6.27 19.75
C PHE A 181 5.38 -7.57 19.22
N GLY A 182 6.70 -7.64 19.06
CA GLY A 182 7.44 -8.79 18.58
C GLY A 182 8.95 -8.55 18.63
N PRO A 183 9.79 -9.59 18.53
CA PRO A 183 11.23 -9.43 18.52
C PRO A 183 11.70 -8.75 17.21
N HIS A 184 12.63 -7.82 17.32
CA HIS A 184 13.28 -7.20 16.16
C HIS A 184 13.90 -8.27 15.24
N GLY A 185 13.59 -8.20 13.95
CA GLY A 185 13.94 -9.22 12.95
C GLY A 185 13.05 -10.47 12.96
N GLY A 186 11.92 -10.43 13.68
CA GLY A 186 10.92 -11.49 13.65
C GLY A 186 9.87 -11.30 12.53
N LEU A 187 9.01 -12.29 12.39
CA LEU A 187 7.85 -12.29 11.49
C LEU A 187 6.63 -12.80 12.28
N LEU A 188 5.45 -12.25 12.03
CA LEU A 188 4.22 -12.83 12.58
C LEU A 188 3.95 -14.17 11.90
N THR A 189 3.80 -15.23 12.69
CA THR A 189 3.53 -16.60 12.20
C THR A 189 2.03 -16.85 11.95
N LEU A 190 1.36 -15.87 11.34
CA LEU A 190 -0.05 -15.93 10.95
C LEU A 190 -0.17 -15.46 9.50
N SER A 191 -0.86 -16.25 8.68
CA SER A 191 -1.17 -15.86 7.31
C SER A 191 -2.54 -15.21 7.27
N HIS A 192 -2.58 -13.94 6.88
CA HIS A 192 -3.84 -13.22 6.69
C HIS A 192 -4.30 -13.33 5.24
N ALA A 193 -5.59 -13.65 5.05
CA ALA A 193 -6.17 -13.78 3.72
C ALA A 193 -6.06 -12.49 2.90
N TRP A 194 -6.18 -11.32 3.55
CA TRP A 194 -6.04 -10.04 2.88
C TRP A 194 -4.60 -9.78 2.41
N SER A 195 -3.58 -10.20 3.16
CA SER A 195 -2.17 -10.02 2.75
C SER A 195 -1.85 -10.83 1.49
N VAL A 196 -2.38 -12.05 1.41
CA VAL A 196 -2.33 -12.86 0.19
C VAL A 196 -3.08 -12.18 -0.95
N GLY A 197 -4.27 -11.64 -0.68
CA GLY A 197 -5.12 -10.97 -1.65
C GLY A 197 -4.47 -9.74 -2.30
N VAL A 198 -3.91 -8.83 -1.50
CA VAL A 198 -3.25 -7.62 -2.01
C VAL A 198 -1.98 -7.95 -2.78
N LEU A 199 -1.23 -8.98 -2.36
CA LEU A 199 -0.05 -9.43 -3.09
C LEU A 199 -0.43 -10.04 -4.45
N LEU A 200 -1.43 -10.93 -4.48
CA LEU A 200 -1.94 -11.49 -5.74
C LEU A 200 -2.46 -10.39 -6.67
N HIS A 201 -3.21 -9.43 -6.13
CA HIS A 201 -3.71 -8.27 -6.88
C HIS A 201 -2.56 -7.48 -7.52
N ALA A 202 -1.54 -7.13 -6.73
CA ALA A 202 -0.37 -6.41 -7.22
C ALA A 202 0.42 -7.19 -8.27
N CYS A 203 0.63 -8.51 -8.07
CA CYS A 203 1.29 -9.37 -9.05
C CYS A 203 0.54 -9.43 -10.37
N LEU A 204 -0.79 -9.60 -10.34
CA LEU A 204 -1.62 -9.65 -11.55
C LEU A 204 -1.56 -8.31 -12.31
N THR A 205 -1.61 -7.19 -11.60
CA THR A 205 -1.44 -5.87 -12.21
C THR A 205 -0.04 -5.72 -12.83
N ALA A 206 1.02 -6.10 -12.10
CA ALA A 206 2.39 -6.01 -12.58
C ALA A 206 2.63 -6.87 -13.83
N MET A 207 2.03 -8.07 -13.91
CA MET A 207 2.12 -8.93 -15.10
C MET A 207 1.47 -8.32 -16.35
N ALA A 208 0.51 -7.41 -16.16
CA ALA A 208 -0.15 -6.69 -17.25
C ALA A 208 0.54 -5.35 -17.57
N GLU A 209 1.55 -4.95 -16.79
CA GLU A 209 2.15 -3.62 -16.81
C GLU A 209 3.60 -3.65 -17.32
N PRO A 210 3.85 -3.31 -18.60
CA PRO A 210 5.20 -3.35 -19.17
C PRO A 210 6.18 -2.36 -18.52
N ASP A 211 5.68 -1.27 -17.93
CA ASP A 211 6.50 -0.24 -17.30
C ASP A 211 7.03 -0.66 -15.91
N LEU A 212 6.53 -1.76 -15.36
CA LEU A 212 6.85 -2.24 -14.00
C LEU A 212 7.99 -3.26 -14.03
N ASP A 213 9.20 -2.78 -14.33
CA ASP A 213 10.42 -3.59 -14.24
C ASP A 213 11.00 -3.59 -12.81
N LEU A 214 11.27 -4.78 -12.26
CA LEU A 214 11.87 -4.96 -10.94
C LEU A 214 13.38 -5.25 -10.99
N SER A 215 14.00 -5.28 -12.18
CA SER A 215 15.43 -5.59 -12.34
C SER A 215 16.36 -4.61 -11.61
N GLY A 216 15.91 -3.37 -11.38
CA GLY A 216 16.67 -2.33 -10.67
C GLY A 216 16.46 -2.28 -9.15
N SER A 217 15.35 -2.82 -8.62
CA SER A 217 14.97 -2.63 -7.21
C SER A 217 15.67 -3.59 -6.24
N ALA A 218 16.35 -4.63 -6.73
CA ALA A 218 17.07 -5.61 -5.92
C ALA A 218 18.50 -5.20 -5.50
N SER A 219 18.99 -4.03 -5.96
CA SER A 219 20.42 -3.66 -5.88
C SER A 219 20.79 -2.64 -4.79
N GLY A 220 19.88 -2.27 -3.88
CA GLY A 220 20.15 -1.29 -2.81
C GLY A 220 19.60 -1.69 -1.45
#